data_AF-A0AB73TXQ4-F1
#
_entry.id   AF-A0AB73TXQ4-F1
#
_cell.length_a   1.000
_cell.length_b   1.000
_cell.length_c   1.000
_cell.angle_alpha   90.00
_cell.angle_beta   90.00
_cell.angle_gamma   90.00
#
_symmetry.space_group_name_H-M   'P 1'
#
loop_
_entity.id
_entity.type
_entity.pdbx_description
1 polymer ?
#
loop_
_entity_poly.entity_id
_entity_poly.type
_entity_poly.pdbx_seq_one_letter_code
_entity_poly.pdbx_strand_id
1 'polypeptide(L)' 'MTTGHVSHQTPNASVVVSLGPIREVKLTATEVEVKFGGGTKLTITRNALDDIVRERVHQAVAEMDREKIGAER' A
#
# COMPACT_ATOMS: atom_id res chain seq x y z
N MET A 1 -6.09 -26.08 -9.05
CA MET A 1 -7.13 -25.87 -8.02
C MET A 1 -6.56 -26.36 -6.71
N THR A 2 -6.49 -25.52 -5.67
CA THR A 2 -6.06 -25.93 -4.32
C THR A 2 -6.69 -25.00 -3.27
N THR A 3 -7.68 -25.51 -2.52
CA THR A 3 -8.08 -25.06 -1.17
C THR A 3 -7.15 -25.77 -0.18
N GLY A 4 -6.75 -25.29 1.00
CA GLY A 4 -6.89 -24.09 1.82
C GLY A 4 -6.36 -24.48 3.21
N HIS A 5 -5.61 -23.62 3.90
CA HIS A 5 -5.24 -23.86 5.31
C HIS A 5 -5.78 -22.71 6.15
N VAL A 6 -6.80 -22.99 6.96
CA VAL A 6 -7.22 -22.12 8.07
C VAL A 6 -6.64 -22.72 9.34
N SER A 7 -5.49 -22.21 9.78
CA SER A 7 -4.97 -22.47 11.12
C SER A 7 -5.44 -21.35 12.04
N HIS A 8 -6.49 -21.62 12.81
CA HIS A 8 -7.01 -20.70 13.82
C HIS A 8 -6.21 -20.90 15.11
N GLN A 9 -5.29 -19.98 15.45
CA GLN A 9 -4.74 -19.85 16.81
C GLN A 9 -4.43 -18.38 17.18
N THR A 10 -5.27 -17.82 18.08
CA THR A 10 -4.97 -16.82 19.13
C THR A 10 -4.78 -15.32 18.73
N PRO A 11 -4.91 -14.35 19.68
CA PRO A 11 -5.70 -13.11 19.59
C PRO A 11 -5.19 -11.98 18.67
N ASN A 12 -4.12 -12.22 17.92
CA ASN A 12 -3.65 -11.33 16.86
C ASN A 12 -3.45 -12.17 15.60
N ALA A 13 -4.56 -12.66 15.03
CA ALA A 13 -4.51 -13.41 13.78
C ALA A 13 -4.13 -12.47 12.64
N SER A 14 -2.84 -12.41 12.29
CA SER A 14 -2.37 -11.72 11.09
C SER A 14 -2.72 -12.58 9.87
N VAL A 15 -3.80 -12.21 9.17
CA VAL A 15 -4.18 -12.85 7.91
C VAL A 15 -3.32 -12.25 6.80
N VAL A 16 -2.37 -13.03 6.29
CA VAL A 16 -1.59 -12.65 5.11
C VAL A 16 -2.38 -13.07 3.87
N VAL A 17 -2.94 -12.09 3.17
CA VAL A 17 -3.64 -12.33 1.90
C VAL A 17 -2.66 -12.11 0.76
N SER A 18 -2.38 -13.16 -0.01
CA SER A 18 -1.64 -13.04 -1.26
C SER A 18 -2.54 -12.41 -2.32
N LEU A 19 -2.31 -11.14 -2.61
CA LEU A 19 -2.93 -10.48 -3.75
C LEU A 19 -2.26 -11.00 -5.02
N GLY A 20 -3.04 -11.38 -6.03
CA GLY A 20 -2.47 -11.72 -7.34
C GLY A 20 -1.78 -10.52 -8.00
N PRO A 21 -1.23 -10.66 -9.21
CA PRO A 21 -0.55 -9.55 -9.88
C PRO A 21 -1.49 -8.35 -10.06
N ILE A 22 -0.96 -7.13 -9.95
CA ILE A 22 -1.74 -5.92 -10.29
C ILE A 22 -2.14 -6.02 -11.76
N ARG A 23 -3.45 -5.93 -12.00
CA ARG A 23 -4.01 -6.03 -13.36
C ARG A 23 -4.42 -4.67 -13.89
N GLU A 24 -4.99 -3.82 -13.03
CA GLU A 24 -5.45 -2.48 -13.41
C GLU A 24 -5.34 -1.54 -12.22
N VAL A 25 -4.90 -0.32 -12.49
CA VAL A 25 -4.96 0.80 -11.54
C VAL A 25 -5.79 1.89 -12.19
N LYS A 26 -6.85 2.33 -11.50
CA LYS A 26 -7.74 3.38 -11.97
C LYS A 26 -7.81 4.50 -10.94
N LEU A 27 -7.54 5.71 -11.38
CA LEU A 27 -7.82 6.92 -10.62
C LEU A 27 -9.24 7.39 -10.96
N THR A 28 -10.05 7.58 -9.94
CA THR A 28 -11.36 8.24 -10.03
C THR A 28 -11.24 9.64 -9.43
N ALA A 29 -12.32 10.42 -9.49
CA ALA A 29 -12.34 11.78 -8.92
C ALA A 29 -12.05 11.80 -7.40
N THR A 30 -12.34 10.71 -6.70
CA THR A 30 -12.29 10.65 -5.23
C THR A 30 -11.47 9.51 -4.67
N GLU A 31 -11.08 8.52 -5.49
CA GLU A 31 -10.49 7.27 -5.01
C GLU A 31 -9.53 6.67 -6.04
N VAL A 32 -8.57 5.88 -5.55
CA VAL A 32 -7.74 4.99 -6.38
C VAL A 32 -8.23 3.56 -6.21
N GLU A 33 -8.60 2.92 -7.32
CA GLU A 33 -8.97 1.51 -7.36
C GLU A 33 -7.82 0.69 -7.96
N VAL A 34 -7.36 -0.32 -7.23
CA VAL A 34 -6.38 -1.30 -7.71
C VAL A 34 -7.06 -2.67 -7.81
N LYS A 35 -7.07 -3.24 -9.02
CA LYS A 35 -7.60 -4.58 -9.26
C LYS A 35 -6.45 -5.56 -9.39
N PHE A 36 -6.53 -6.66 -8.65
CA PHE A 36 -5.55 -7.74 -8.68
C PHE A 36 -6.07 -8.93 -9.48
N GLY A 37 -5.16 -9.72 -10.04
CA GLY A 37 -5.46 -11.05 -10.58
C GLY A 37 -6.09 -11.90 -9.48
N GLY A 38 -7.23 -12.53 -9.78
CA GLY A 38 -8.03 -13.26 -8.78
C GLY A 38 -9.31 -12.53 -8.34
N GLY A 39 -9.57 -11.31 -8.84
CA GLY A 39 -10.84 -10.61 -8.64
C GLY A 39 -10.90 -9.73 -7.39
N THR A 40 -9.83 -9.72 -6.57
CA THR A 40 -9.70 -8.83 -5.43
C THR A 40 -9.55 -7.37 -5.90
N LYS A 41 -10.26 -6.47 -5.23
CA LYS A 41 -10.21 -5.04 -5.46
C LYS A 41 -9.81 -4.33 -4.17
N LEU A 42 -8.78 -3.49 -4.24
CA LEU A 42 -8.41 -2.55 -3.19
C LEU A 42 -8.87 -1.15 -3.60
N THR A 43 -9.62 -0.49 -2.73
CA THR A 43 -10.06 0.88 -2.92
C THR A 43 -9.36 1.76 -1.88
N ILE A 44 -8.57 2.71 -2.35
CA ILE A 44 -7.90 3.70 -1.52
C ILE A 44 -8.71 4.98 -1.61
N THR A 45 -9.35 5.34 -0.50
CA THR A 45 -10.16 6.55 -0.40
C THR A 45 -9.27 7.80 -0.34
N ARG A 46 -9.82 8.96 -0.70
CA ARG A 46 -9.08 10.24 -0.67
C ARG A 46 -8.40 10.52 0.67
N ASN A 47 -9.06 10.21 1.79
CA ASN A 47 -8.50 10.46 3.12
C ASN A 47 -7.28 9.59 3.38
N ALA A 48 -7.36 8.29 3.06
CA ALA A 48 -6.20 7.39 3.16
C ALA A 48 -5.09 7.81 2.21
N LEU A 49 -5.44 8.33 1.03
CA LEU A 49 -4.47 8.83 0.06
C LEU A 49 -3.75 10.09 0.54
N ASP A 50 -4.45 11.03 1.19
CA ASP A 50 -3.84 12.22 1.80
C ASP A 50 -2.83 11.85 2.89
N ASP A 51 -3.18 10.88 3.73
CA ASP A 51 -2.31 10.37 4.80
C ASP A 51 -1.04 9.72 4.21
N ILE A 52 -1.21 8.86 3.20
CA ILE A 52 -0.08 8.23 2.48
C ILE A 52 0.80 9.28 1.82
N VAL A 53 0.22 10.27 1.13
CA VAL A 53 0.98 11.33 0.46
C VAL A 53 1.73 12.17 1.48
N ARG A 54 1.09 12.55 2.59
CA ARG A 54 1.73 13.29 3.68
C ARG A 54 2.91 12.52 4.26
N GLU A 55 2.76 11.22 4.50
CA GLU A 55 3.86 10.39 5.01
C GLU A 55 5.01 10.31 3.99
N ARG A 56 4.70 10.10 2.70
CA ARG A 56 5.70 10.04 1.62
C ARG A 56 6.42 11.37 1.40
N VAL A 57 5.72 12.50 1.54
CA VAL A 57 6.34 13.83 1.48
C VAL A 57 7.32 14.02 2.64
N HIS A 58 6.95 13.64 3.87
CA HIS A 58 7.89 13.71 4.99
C HIS A 58 9.11 12.82 4.80
N GLN A 59 8.94 11.61 4.27
CA GLN A 59 10.05 10.71 3.93
C GLN A 59 10.97 11.36 2.89
N ALA A 60 10.41 11.84 1.78
CA ALA A 60 11.19 12.49 0.72
C ALA A 60 11.94 13.74 1.19
N VAL A 61 11.32 14.56 2.03
CA VAL A 61 11.97 15.73 2.64
C VAL A 61 13.12 15.31 3.56
N ALA A 62 12.93 14.27 4.39
CA ALA A 62 13.99 13.76 5.25
C ALA A 62 15.17 13.15 4.45
N GLU A 63 14.89 12.54 3.30
CA GLU A 63 15.91 12.04 2.37
C GLU A 63 16.67 13.18 1.69
N MET A 64 15.97 14.22 1.23
CA MET A 64 16.60 15.43 0.65
C MET A 64 17.46 16.19 1.67
N ASP A 65 17.03 16.29 2.92
CA ASP A 65 17.81 16.94 3.99
C ASP A 65 19.12 16.17 4.20
N ARG A 66 19.07 14.83 4.26
CA ARG A 66 20.28 14.00 4.32
C ARG A 66 21.22 14.16 3.13
N GLU A 67 20.67 14.28 1.91
CA GLU A 67 21.47 14.47 0.71
C GLU A 67 22.18 15.84 0.70
N LYS A 68 21.52 16.90 1.17
CA LYS A 68 22.14 18.23 1.33
C LYS A 68 23.24 18.25 2.38
N ILE A 69 23.05 17.59 3.52
CA ILE A 69 24.07 17.50 4.58
C ILE A 69 25.29 16.68 4.10
N GLY A 70 25.09 15.71 3.20
CA GLY A 70 26.15 14.90 2.60
C GLY A 70 26.94 15.62 1.49
N ALA A 71 26.36 16.63 0.85
CA ALA A 71 26.98 17.40 -0.24
C ALA A 71 27.86 18.58 0.24
N GLU A 72 27.75 18.98 1.52
CA GLU A 72 28.56 20.04 2.15
C GLU A 72 29.84 19.52 2.86
N ARG A 73 30.29 18.29 2.57
CA ARG A 73 31.53 17.71 3.13
C ARG A 73 32.62 17.47 2.09
#